data_AF-A0A246BB00-F1
#
_entry.id   AF-A0A246BB00-F1
#
_cell.length_a   1.000
_cell.length_b   1.000
_cell.length_c   1.000
_cell.angle_alpha   90.00
_cell.angle_beta   90.00
_cell.angle_gamma   90.00
#
_symmetry.space_group_name_H-M   'P 1'
#
loop_
_entity.id
_entity.type
_entity.pdbx_description
1 polymer ?
#
loop_
_entity_poly.entity_id
_entity_poly.type
_entity_poly.pdbx_seq_one_letter_code
_entity_poly.pdbx_strand_id
1 'polypeptide(L)'
;MKKILYLLLLISALASAQMPDISTVWLNNSMPYTGTIGDQKEAMKVMVEISEQNRKNDQEYFLSGYSVVENTNTKFEGKLKITKYKNGKKRSSIFGEYEFAEEPNGKHSGILKGKFVYTFMWNAKTQKIEKQYLQFIGDCASYDGSLTYKTNWKN
;
A
#
# COMPACT_ATOMS: atom_id res chain seq x y z
N MET A 1 34.01 17.25 -17.88
CA MET A 1 32.79 16.93 -17.09
C MET A 1 31.54 17.71 -17.56
N LYS A 2 31.30 17.83 -18.88
CA LYS A 2 30.14 18.56 -19.44
C LYS A 2 29.16 17.66 -20.21
N LYS A 3 29.42 16.35 -20.29
CA LYS A 3 28.63 15.41 -21.11
C LYS A 3 27.42 14.79 -20.38
N ILE A 4 27.41 14.80 -19.03
CA ILE A 4 26.26 14.29 -18.24
C ILE A 4 25.08 15.27 -18.27
N LEU A 5 25.35 16.58 -18.42
CA LEU A 5 24.30 17.61 -18.40
C LEU A 5 23.34 17.51 -19.60
N TYR A 6 23.80 16.98 -20.73
CA TYR A 6 22.95 16.78 -21.91
C TYR A 6 21.99 15.60 -21.79
N LEU A 7 22.28 14.61 -20.92
CA LEU A 7 21.37 13.48 -20.68
C LEU A 7 20.12 13.90 -19.89
N LEU A 8 20.22 14.94 -19.06
CA LEU A 8 19.11 15.49 -18.28
C LEU A 8 18.26 16.50 -19.06
N LEU A 9 18.73 16.98 -20.22
CA LEU A 9 18.01 17.94 -21.07
C LEU A 9 17.15 17.28 -22.16
N LEU A 10 17.18 15.94 -22.28
CA LEU A 10 16.44 15.17 -23.29
C LEU A 10 15.16 14.47 -22.77
N ILE A 11 14.85 14.59 -21.47
CA ILE A 11 13.65 13.96 -20.87
C ILE A 11 12.41 14.87 -20.99
N SER A 12 12.55 16.05 -21.60
CA SER A 12 11.45 16.99 -21.87
C SER A 12 10.55 16.61 -23.06
N ALA A 13 10.63 15.39 -23.59
CA ALA A 13 9.75 14.91 -24.64
C ALA A 13 9.11 13.56 -24.26
N LEU A 14 7.91 13.63 -23.65
CA LEU A 14 6.81 12.66 -23.76
C LEU A 14 7.20 11.19 -24.00
N ALA A 15 7.83 10.57 -23.00
CA ALA A 15 7.86 9.12 -22.86
C ALA A 15 7.53 8.81 -21.40
N SER A 16 6.47 8.04 -21.19
CA SER A 16 6.01 7.51 -19.91
C SER A 16 7.20 7.15 -19.00
N ALA A 17 7.51 7.99 -18.02
CA ALA A 17 8.50 7.64 -17.01
C ALA A 17 7.89 6.51 -16.19
N GLN A 18 8.39 5.28 -16.40
CA GLN A 18 7.90 4.11 -15.66
C GLN A 18 8.17 4.32 -14.17
N MET A 19 7.14 4.13 -13.34
CA MET A 19 7.29 4.22 -11.90
C MET A 19 8.23 3.11 -11.43
N PRO A 20 9.28 3.42 -10.64
CA PRO A 20 10.16 2.41 -10.07
C PRO A 20 9.36 1.36 -9.29
N ASP A 21 9.80 0.12 -9.37
CA ASP A 21 9.20 -0.95 -8.58
C ASP A 21 9.48 -0.71 -7.08
N ILE A 22 8.41 -0.38 -6.35
CA ILE A 22 8.41 -0.20 -4.89
C ILE A 22 7.64 -1.31 -4.18
N SER A 23 7.46 -2.47 -4.80
CA SER A 23 6.79 -3.64 -4.23
C SER A 23 7.26 -3.99 -2.81
N THR A 24 8.56 -3.88 -2.55
CA THR A 24 9.15 -4.14 -1.24
C THR A 24 8.64 -3.21 -0.13
N VAL A 25 8.12 -2.03 -0.46
CA VAL A 25 7.52 -1.10 0.51
C VAL A 25 6.25 -1.71 1.12
N TRP A 26 5.43 -2.39 0.31
CA TRP A 26 4.17 -2.98 0.75
C TRP A 26 4.35 -4.20 1.65
N LEU A 27 5.52 -4.85 1.59
CA LEU A 27 5.91 -5.95 2.49
C LEU A 27 6.19 -5.46 3.92
N ASN A 28 6.36 -4.16 4.12
CA ASN A 28 6.63 -3.55 5.43
C ASN A 28 7.78 -4.24 6.21
N ASN A 29 8.88 -4.57 5.53
CA ASN A 29 10.00 -5.31 6.11
C ASN A 29 9.57 -6.64 6.78
N SER A 30 8.59 -7.33 6.21
CA SER A 30 7.99 -8.58 6.72
C SER A 30 7.31 -8.43 8.09
N MET A 31 6.99 -7.20 8.51
CA MET A 31 6.26 -6.92 9.74
C MET A 31 4.78 -6.66 9.44
N PRO A 32 3.85 -7.13 10.28
CA PRO A 32 2.44 -6.85 10.09
C PRO A 32 2.15 -5.35 10.28
N TYR A 33 1.28 -4.80 9.45
CA TYR A 33 0.54 -3.60 9.78
C TYR A 33 -0.37 -3.89 10.98
N THR A 34 -0.55 -2.89 11.85
CA THR A 34 -1.39 -3.00 13.04
C THR A 34 -2.46 -1.92 13.03
N GLY A 35 -3.64 -2.27 13.51
CA GLY A 35 -4.80 -1.43 13.36
C GLY A 35 -6.03 -1.94 14.09
N THR A 36 -7.18 -1.45 13.64
CA THR A 36 -8.47 -1.78 14.23
C THR A 36 -9.54 -2.01 13.17
N ILE A 37 -10.53 -2.84 13.49
CA ILE A 37 -11.73 -3.11 12.71
C ILE A 37 -13.01 -2.89 13.54
N GLY A 38 -14.05 -2.37 12.90
CA GLY A 38 -15.38 -2.17 13.49
C GLY A 38 -15.45 -1.02 14.50
N ASP A 39 -16.67 -0.74 14.97
CA ASP A 39 -16.93 0.39 15.88
C ASP A 39 -16.34 0.18 17.28
N GLN A 40 -16.22 -1.09 17.70
CA GLN A 40 -15.58 -1.48 18.95
C GLN A 40 -14.04 -1.43 18.89
N LYS A 41 -13.48 -1.09 17.72
CA LYS A 41 -12.03 -0.98 17.49
C LYS A 41 -11.28 -2.26 17.87
N GLU A 42 -11.84 -3.41 17.49
CA GLU A 42 -11.21 -4.71 17.67
C GLU A 42 -9.84 -4.72 16.99
N ALA A 43 -8.84 -5.33 17.63
CA ALA A 43 -7.47 -5.32 17.12
C ALA A 43 -7.36 -6.12 15.81
N MET A 44 -6.75 -5.50 14.81
CA MET A 44 -6.49 -6.09 13.50
C MET A 44 -5.00 -6.07 13.19
N LYS A 45 -4.49 -7.15 12.62
CA LYS A 45 -3.15 -7.21 12.00
C LYS A 45 -3.27 -7.60 10.53
N VAL A 46 -2.46 -7.00 9.67
CA VAL A 46 -2.41 -7.32 8.24
C VAL A 46 -0.95 -7.52 7.84
N MET A 47 -0.60 -8.72 7.44
CA MET A 47 0.74 -9.07 6.97
C MET A 47 0.69 -9.32 5.46
N VAL A 48 1.47 -8.57 4.69
CA VAL A 48 1.65 -8.79 3.25
C VAL A 48 2.86 -9.69 3.06
N GLU A 49 2.69 -10.80 2.37
CA GLU A 49 3.76 -11.76 2.07
C GLU A 49 4.22 -11.68 0.61
N ILE A 50 3.27 -11.44 -0.31
CA ILE A 50 3.55 -11.27 -1.73
C ILE A 50 3.18 -9.86 -2.13
N SER A 51 4.06 -9.22 -2.88
CA SER A 51 3.82 -7.92 -3.48
C SER A 51 4.48 -7.88 -4.85
N GLU A 52 3.69 -7.73 -5.91
CA GLU A 52 4.18 -7.74 -7.29
C GLU A 52 3.66 -6.53 -8.06
N GLN A 53 4.55 -5.75 -8.68
CA GLN A 53 4.14 -4.68 -9.58
C GLN A 53 3.57 -5.27 -10.88
N ASN A 54 2.44 -4.73 -11.34
CA ASN A 54 1.84 -5.13 -12.61
C ASN A 54 2.72 -4.67 -13.79
N ARG A 55 3.16 -5.64 -14.61
CA ARG A 55 4.05 -5.39 -15.75
C ARG A 55 3.46 -4.49 -16.84
N LYS A 56 2.13 -4.40 -16.94
CA LYS A 56 1.40 -3.56 -17.90
C LYS A 56 0.99 -2.22 -17.31
N ASN A 57 0.95 -2.11 -15.98
CA ASN A 57 0.55 -0.90 -15.27
C ASN A 57 1.39 -0.75 -14.00
N ASP A 58 2.44 0.05 -14.09
CA ASP A 58 3.41 0.27 -13.01
C ASP A 58 2.85 0.97 -11.75
N GLN A 59 1.61 1.45 -11.81
CA GLN A 59 0.89 2.03 -10.67
C GLN A 59 0.01 1.00 -9.94
N GLU A 60 -0.09 -0.23 -10.44
CA GLU A 60 -0.87 -1.30 -9.82
C GLU A 60 0.04 -2.39 -9.25
N TYR A 61 -0.35 -2.91 -8.10
CA TYR A 61 0.34 -3.97 -7.39
C TYR A 61 -0.66 -5.07 -7.03
N PHE A 62 -0.27 -6.32 -7.23
CA PHE A 62 -0.93 -7.46 -6.62
C PHE A 62 -0.31 -7.69 -5.24
N LEU A 63 -1.16 -7.76 -4.21
CA LEU A 63 -0.75 -8.06 -2.85
C LEU A 63 -1.48 -9.30 -2.36
N SER A 64 -0.80 -10.16 -1.61
CA SER A 64 -1.44 -11.25 -0.86
C SER A 64 -0.73 -11.49 0.48
N GLY A 65 -1.46 -12.11 1.40
CA GLY A 65 -0.95 -12.41 2.74
C GLY A 65 -2.05 -12.81 3.70
N TYR A 66 -1.96 -12.36 4.95
CA TYR A 66 -2.85 -12.74 6.03
C TYR A 66 -3.37 -11.54 6.82
N SER A 67 -4.64 -11.56 7.17
CA SER A 67 -5.25 -10.70 8.18
C SER A 67 -5.56 -11.51 9.44
N VAL A 68 -5.48 -10.86 10.59
CA VAL A 68 -5.83 -11.45 11.88
C VAL A 68 -6.74 -10.50 12.64
N VAL A 69 -7.94 -10.98 12.97
CA VAL A 69 -8.94 -10.30 13.79
C VAL A 69 -9.40 -11.26 14.88
N GLU A 70 -9.30 -10.88 16.15
CA GLU A 70 -9.73 -11.72 17.30
C GLU A 70 -9.22 -13.18 17.25
N ASN A 71 -7.97 -13.38 16.82
CA ASN A 71 -7.31 -14.69 16.62
C ASN A 71 -7.83 -15.52 15.42
N THR A 72 -8.77 -15.01 14.65
CA THR A 72 -9.14 -15.59 13.35
C THR A 72 -8.11 -15.15 12.32
N ASN A 73 -7.41 -16.12 11.74
CA ASN A 73 -6.42 -15.88 10.69
C ASN A 73 -7.04 -16.17 9.32
N THR A 74 -6.98 -15.20 8.44
CA THR A 74 -7.64 -15.23 7.14
C THR A 74 -6.65 -14.83 6.05
N LYS A 75 -6.55 -15.62 4.97
CA LYS A 75 -5.76 -15.21 3.81
C LYS A 75 -6.47 -14.09 3.07
N PHE A 76 -5.72 -13.18 2.49
CA PHE A 76 -6.25 -12.21 1.54
C PHE A 76 -5.41 -12.15 0.28
N GLU A 77 -6.05 -11.72 -0.80
CA GLU A 77 -5.39 -11.31 -2.02
C GLU A 77 -6.13 -10.14 -2.67
N GLY A 78 -5.43 -9.33 -3.45
CA GLY A 78 -6.08 -8.32 -4.24
C GLY A 78 -5.11 -7.29 -4.80
N LYS A 79 -5.63 -6.08 -5.02
CA LYS A 79 -4.92 -5.05 -5.76
C LYS A 79 -4.79 -3.77 -4.96
N LEU A 80 -3.64 -3.14 -5.13
CA LEU A 80 -3.35 -1.80 -4.68
C LEU A 80 -3.05 -0.94 -5.92
N LYS A 81 -3.67 0.23 -6.02
CA LYS A 81 -3.49 1.17 -7.13
C LYS A 81 -3.06 2.53 -6.62
N ILE A 82 -1.90 2.99 -7.07
CA ILE A 82 -1.42 4.35 -6.85
C ILE A 82 -2.26 5.31 -7.71
N THR A 83 -2.74 6.40 -7.12
CA THR A 83 -3.54 7.41 -7.81
C THR A 83 -2.86 8.78 -7.83
N LYS A 84 -1.93 9.04 -6.91
CA LYS A 84 -1.26 10.34 -6.82
C LYS A 84 0.10 10.26 -6.14
N TYR A 85 1.07 10.96 -6.72
CA TYR A 85 2.34 11.27 -6.09
C TYR A 85 2.44 12.76 -5.75
N LYS A 86 2.91 13.06 -4.54
CA LYS A 86 3.22 14.42 -4.08
C LYS A 86 4.68 14.49 -3.69
N ASN A 87 5.49 15.14 -4.54
CA ASN A 87 6.88 15.44 -4.24
C ASN A 87 6.99 16.65 -3.31
N GLY A 88 7.51 16.45 -2.10
CA GLY A 88 7.79 17.55 -1.16
C GLY A 88 9.27 17.73 -0.86
N LYS A 89 10.16 17.26 -1.75
CA LYS A 89 11.64 17.27 -1.65
C LYS A 89 12.19 16.47 -0.46
N LYS A 90 11.92 16.89 0.77
CA LYS A 90 12.30 16.20 2.01
C LYS A 90 11.25 15.20 2.46
N ARG A 91 9.97 15.55 2.31
CA ARG A 91 8.83 14.70 2.70
C ARG A 91 7.93 14.51 1.50
N SER A 92 7.87 13.30 0.98
CA SER A 92 7.03 12.96 -0.17
C SER A 92 5.93 12.00 0.26
N SER A 93 4.83 12.00 -0.49
CA SER A 93 3.68 11.14 -0.21
C SER A 93 3.16 10.51 -1.49
N ILE A 94 2.81 9.23 -1.41
CA ILE A 94 2.06 8.47 -2.41
C ILE A 94 0.68 8.20 -1.82
N PHE A 95 -0.35 8.35 -2.65
CA PHE A 95 -1.74 8.07 -2.31
C PHE A 95 -2.28 7.06 -3.31
N GLY A 96 -3.24 6.28 -2.85
CA GLY A 96 -3.92 5.35 -3.72
C GLY A 96 -5.08 4.65 -3.03
N GLU A 97 -5.55 3.62 -3.70
CA GLU A 97 -6.70 2.82 -3.32
C GLU A 97 -6.30 1.36 -3.26
N TYR A 98 -7.03 0.58 -2.48
CA TYR A 98 -6.82 -0.86 -2.38
C TYR A 98 -8.14 -1.60 -2.31
N GLU A 99 -8.13 -2.84 -2.77
CA GLU A 99 -9.22 -3.80 -2.66
C GLU A 99 -8.61 -5.19 -2.47
N PHE A 100 -8.84 -5.81 -1.32
CA PHE A 100 -8.38 -7.15 -0.98
C PHE A 100 -9.59 -8.01 -0.60
N ALA A 101 -9.69 -9.19 -1.18
CA ALA A 101 -10.66 -10.20 -0.83
C ALA A 101 -10.04 -11.18 0.17
N GLU A 102 -10.71 -11.37 1.29
CA GLU A 102 -10.33 -12.33 2.33
C GLU A 102 -10.97 -13.71 2.08
N GLU A 103 -10.32 -14.82 2.40
CA GLU A 103 -11.02 -16.11 2.40
C GLU A 103 -12.26 -16.03 3.32
N PRO A 104 -13.40 -16.65 2.95
CA PRO A 104 -14.64 -16.57 3.72
C PRO A 104 -14.57 -17.48 4.96
N ASN A 105 -13.65 -17.19 5.89
CA ASN A 105 -13.33 -18.02 7.04
C ASN A 105 -13.29 -17.20 8.35
N GLY A 106 -14.41 -16.55 8.69
CA GLY A 106 -14.48 -15.74 9.89
C GLY A 106 -15.71 -14.85 9.95
N LYS A 107 -16.02 -14.33 11.14
CA LYS A 107 -17.12 -13.37 11.35
C LYS A 107 -16.87 -12.03 10.65
N HIS A 108 -15.60 -11.63 10.53
CA HIS A 108 -15.17 -10.36 9.94
C HIS A 108 -14.58 -10.52 8.53
N SER A 109 -14.61 -11.74 7.97
CA SER A 109 -14.10 -12.00 6.62
C SER A 109 -14.91 -11.27 5.58
N GLY A 110 -14.23 -10.61 4.65
CA GLY A 110 -14.91 -9.87 3.60
C GLY A 110 -14.00 -9.22 2.57
N ILE A 111 -14.49 -8.14 2.00
CA ILE A 111 -13.72 -7.32 1.06
C ILE A 111 -13.21 -6.10 1.80
N LEU A 112 -11.89 -6.05 2.01
CA LEU A 112 -11.18 -4.90 2.53
C LEU A 112 -10.97 -3.89 1.40
N LYS A 113 -11.59 -2.73 1.50
CA LYS A 113 -11.50 -1.69 0.46
C LYS A 113 -11.31 -0.32 1.07
N GLY A 114 -10.42 0.48 0.48
CA GLY A 114 -10.20 1.82 0.98
C GLY A 114 -9.09 2.58 0.27
N LYS A 115 -8.54 3.55 1.00
CA LYS A 115 -7.45 4.42 0.57
C LYS A 115 -6.21 4.17 1.42
N PHE A 116 -5.05 4.38 0.82
CA PHE A 116 -3.80 4.39 1.56
C PHE A 116 -3.04 5.70 1.34
N VAL A 117 -2.19 6.00 2.33
CA VAL A 117 -1.16 7.02 2.24
C VAL A 117 0.17 6.42 2.65
N TYR A 118 1.16 6.55 1.78
CA TYR A 118 2.55 6.24 2.07
C TYR A 118 3.34 7.54 2.09
N THR A 119 3.89 7.91 3.25
CA THR A 119 4.75 9.07 3.42
C THR A 119 6.16 8.63 3.73
N PHE A 120 7.14 9.21 3.06
CA PHE A 120 8.55 8.93 3.31
C PHE A 120 9.40 10.20 3.36
N MET A 121 10.48 10.13 4.15
CA MET A 121 11.48 11.20 4.25
C MET A 121 12.70 10.83 3.40
N TRP A 122 12.98 11.65 2.38
CA TRP A 122 14.11 11.49 1.48
C TRP A 122 15.30 12.31 1.96
N ASN A 123 16.44 11.67 2.17
CA ASN A 123 17.71 12.36 2.40
C ASN A 123 18.46 12.49 1.08
N ALA A 124 18.53 13.73 0.57
CA ALA A 124 19.21 14.03 -0.69
C ALA A 124 20.74 13.81 -0.64
N LYS A 125 21.36 13.85 0.54
CA LYS A 125 22.80 13.61 0.72
C LYS A 125 23.14 12.13 0.63
N THR A 126 22.36 11.29 1.29
CA THR A 126 22.59 9.83 1.33
C THR A 126 21.84 9.07 0.24
N GLN A 127 20.92 9.74 -0.46
CA GLN A 127 20.02 9.16 -1.45
C GLN A 127 19.23 7.95 -0.91
N LYS A 128 18.78 8.06 0.35
CA LYS A 128 18.05 7.00 1.06
C LYS A 128 16.78 7.54 1.71
N ILE A 129 15.82 6.63 1.88
CA ILE A 129 14.65 6.85 2.73
C ILE A 129 15.07 6.66 4.19
N GLU A 130 14.88 7.69 5.01
CA GLU A 130 15.23 7.63 6.44
C GLU A 130 14.06 7.22 7.32
N LYS A 131 12.85 7.61 6.93
CA LYS A 131 11.62 7.35 7.67
C LYS A 131 10.51 7.05 6.69
N GLN A 132 9.66 6.10 7.05
CA GLN A 132 8.48 5.73 6.29
C GLN A 132 7.28 5.59 7.22
N TYR A 133 6.11 5.94 6.71
CA TYR A 133 4.82 5.81 7.37
C TYR A 133 3.81 5.39 6.32
N LEU A 134 3.17 4.24 6.54
CA LEU A 134 2.09 3.72 5.71
C LEU A 134 0.84 3.64 6.55
N GLN A 135 -0.27 4.06 5.98
CA GLN A 135 -1.57 3.94 6.61
C GLN A 135 -2.62 3.61 5.55
N PHE A 136 -3.48 2.66 5.90
CA PHE A 136 -4.62 2.21 5.12
C PHE A 136 -5.87 2.52 5.94
N ILE A 137 -6.85 3.15 5.30
CA ILE A 137 -8.11 3.55 5.91
C ILE A 137 -9.21 3.10 4.96
N GLY A 138 -10.15 2.33 5.44
CA GLY A 138 -11.19 1.77 4.60
C GLY A 138 -12.31 1.11 5.37
N ASP A 139 -12.88 0.10 4.74
CA ASP A 139 -13.97 -0.69 5.22
C ASP A 139 -13.70 -2.17 4.92
N CYS A 140 -14.18 -3.07 5.77
CA CYS A 140 -14.37 -4.49 5.47
C CYS A 140 -15.87 -4.76 5.30
N ALA A 141 -16.29 -5.12 4.10
CA ALA A 141 -17.68 -5.48 3.82
C ALA A 141 -17.83 -7.01 3.76
N SER A 142 -18.81 -7.58 4.45
CA SER A 142 -19.10 -9.01 4.37
C SER A 142 -19.53 -9.39 2.95
N TYR A 143 -19.29 -10.66 2.59
CA TYR A 143 -19.59 -11.16 1.23
C TYR A 143 -21.06 -11.11 0.83
N ASP A 144 -21.97 -11.22 1.81
CA ASP A 144 -23.41 -11.07 1.62
C ASP A 144 -23.88 -9.60 1.62
N GLY A 145 -22.97 -8.65 1.84
CA GLY A 145 -23.23 -7.22 1.90
C GLY A 145 -24.03 -6.76 3.13
N SER A 146 -24.28 -7.63 4.11
CA SER A 146 -25.11 -7.32 5.28
C SER A 146 -24.38 -6.48 6.34
N LEU A 147 -23.05 -6.57 6.39
CA LEU A 147 -22.21 -5.96 7.41
C LEU A 147 -21.08 -5.15 6.75
N THR A 148 -20.75 -4.01 7.34
CA THR A 148 -19.61 -3.19 6.93
C THR A 148 -18.92 -2.63 8.16
N TYR A 149 -17.62 -2.89 8.28
CA TYR A 149 -16.81 -2.50 9.42
C TYR A 149 -15.74 -1.49 9.00
N LYS A 150 -15.66 -0.35 9.68
CA LYS A 150 -14.57 0.61 9.44
C LYS A 150 -13.23 -0.01 9.80
N THR A 151 -12.20 0.25 9.00
CA THR A 151 -10.86 -0.26 9.22
C THR A 151 -9.80 0.83 9.14
N ASN A 152 -8.75 0.68 9.95
CA ASN A 152 -7.59 1.57 9.92
C ASN A 152 -6.36 0.81 10.43
N TRP A 153 -5.36 0.61 9.57
CA TRP A 153 -4.11 -0.05 9.94
C TRP A 153 -2.89 0.68 9.36
N LYS A 154 -1.76 0.57 10.05
CA LYS A 154 -0.53 1.30 9.76
C LYS A 154 0.71 0.54 10.24
N ASN A 155 1.89 0.98 9.82
CA ASN A 155 3.16 0.50 10.36
C ASN A 155 3.72 1.37 11.48
#